data_AF-A0A831RYT8-F1
#
_entry.id   AF-A0A831RYT8-F1
#
_cell.length_a   1.000
_cell.length_b   1.000
_cell.length_c   1.000
_cell.angle_alpha   90.00
_cell.angle_beta   90.00
_cell.angle_gamma   90.00
#
_symmetry.space_group_name_H-M   'P 1'
#
loop_
_entity.id
_entity.type
_entity.pdbx_description
1 polymer ?
#
loop_
_entity_poly.entity_id
_entity_poly.type
_entity_poly.pdbx_seq_one_letter_code
_entity_poly.pdbx_strand_id
1 'polypeptide(L)'
;SAVGKSELALELIIRGNRLIADDVTEFRRIAPDIVSGSCPPLLREFLEVRGLGILNIPAMFGDSATKRSKYLHLIVHLRRMKLQEIADMERLRGAGRYRNVLGVDIPEITVPVAPGRNLAILVETAVRNHILKLKGYDAAELFIERQQQAIEENST
;
A
#
# COMPACT_ATOMS: atom_id res chain seq x y z
N SER A 1 -4.20 -4.03 -15.98
CA SER A 1 -5.48 -3.65 -15.31
C SER A 1 -5.48 -2.16 -14.96
N ALA A 2 -6.39 -1.38 -15.56
CA ALA A 2 -6.42 0.09 -15.48
C ALA A 2 -7.10 0.59 -14.18
N VAL A 3 -6.59 0.19 -13.01
CA VAL A 3 -7.15 0.65 -11.72
C VAL A 3 -6.55 1.99 -11.26
N GLY A 4 -5.62 2.56 -12.03
CA GLY A 4 -4.93 3.81 -11.70
C GLY A 4 -3.60 3.61 -10.97
N LYS A 5 -2.89 2.49 -11.20
CA LYS A 5 -1.65 2.19 -10.45
C LYS A 5 -0.52 3.15 -10.81
N SER A 6 -0.33 3.45 -12.09
CA SER A 6 0.75 4.32 -12.54
C SER A 6 0.49 5.78 -12.17
N GLU A 7 -0.76 6.22 -12.25
CA GLU A 7 -1.18 7.54 -11.78
C GLU A 7 -1.01 7.68 -10.27
N LEU A 8 -1.37 6.64 -9.50
CA LEU A 8 -1.09 6.57 -8.07
C LEU A 8 0.41 6.58 -7.78
N ALA A 9 1.21 5.81 -8.54
CA ALA A 9 2.66 5.78 -8.37
C ALA A 9 3.27 7.17 -8.61
N LEU A 10 2.82 7.87 -9.66
CA LEU A 10 3.23 9.24 -9.94
C LEU A 10 2.85 10.20 -8.80
N GLU A 11 1.61 10.13 -8.30
CA GLU A 11 1.17 10.97 -7.16
C GLU A 11 2.02 10.68 -5.90
N LEU A 12 2.33 9.42 -5.61
CA LEU A 12 3.19 9.04 -4.49
C LEU A 12 4.62 9.55 -4.66
N ILE A 13 5.19 9.50 -5.87
CA ILE A 13 6.53 10.04 -6.17
C ILE A 13 6.57 11.55 -5.92
N ILE A 14 5.56 12.29 -6.39
CA ILE A 14 5.43 13.74 -6.17
C ILE A 14 5.37 14.06 -4.66
N ARG A 15 4.80 13.16 -3.85
CA ARG A 15 4.72 13.26 -2.39
C ARG A 15 6.00 12.81 -1.66
N GLY A 16 7.08 12.52 -2.39
CA GLY A 16 8.41 12.18 -1.86
C GLY A 16 8.66 10.68 -1.67
N ASN A 17 7.77 9.82 -2.16
CA ASN A 17 8.02 8.38 -2.17
C ASN A 17 8.95 7.99 -3.33
N ARG A 18 9.48 6.77 -3.29
CA ARG A 18 10.48 6.30 -4.26
C ARG A 18 9.95 5.15 -5.09
N LEU A 19 10.12 5.22 -6.40
CA LEU A 19 9.81 4.14 -7.33
C LEU A 19 10.86 3.04 -7.26
N ILE A 20 10.42 1.78 -7.20
CA ILE A 20 11.29 0.61 -7.40
C ILE A 20 11.13 0.08 -8.82
N ALA A 21 9.89 -0.19 -9.21
CA ALA A 21 9.51 -0.82 -10.47
C ALA A 21 8.11 -0.38 -10.90
N ASP A 22 7.83 -0.39 -12.20
CA ASP A 22 6.50 -0.28 -12.79
C ASP A 22 6.23 -1.49 -13.71
N ASP A 23 4.98 -1.95 -13.74
CA ASP A 23 4.44 -3.14 -14.43
C ASP A 23 5.12 -4.48 -14.11
N VAL A 24 6.43 -4.61 -14.37
CA VAL A 24 7.23 -5.81 -14.14
C VAL A 24 8.09 -5.64 -12.89
N THR A 25 7.89 -6.52 -11.92
CA THR A 25 8.70 -6.59 -10.69
C THR A 25 9.31 -7.97 -10.53
N GLU A 26 10.61 -8.03 -10.27
CA GLU A 26 11.31 -9.27 -9.92
C GLU A 26 11.34 -9.43 -8.41
N PHE A 27 10.80 -10.54 -7.91
CA PHE A 27 10.87 -10.91 -6.50
C PHE A 27 11.90 -12.01 -6.26
N ARG A 28 12.64 -11.88 -5.16
CA ARG A 28 13.56 -12.90 -4.67
C ARG A 28 13.34 -13.10 -3.17
N ARG A 29 13.26 -14.35 -2.73
CA ARG A 29 13.30 -14.69 -1.31
C ARG A 29 14.76 -14.75 -0.87
N ILE A 30 15.16 -13.84 0.01
CA ILE A 30 16.55 -13.69 0.46
C ILE A 30 16.79 -14.24 1.87
N ALA A 31 15.71 -14.55 2.60
CA ALA A 31 15.72 -15.23 3.89
C ALA A 31 14.38 -15.99 4.08
N PRO A 32 14.22 -16.80 5.13
CA PRO A 32 12.98 -17.55 5.37
C PRO A 32 11.71 -16.68 5.38
N ASP A 33 11.79 -15.44 5.84
CA ASP A 33 10.67 -14.52 6.01
C ASP A 33 10.83 -13.20 5.22
N ILE A 34 11.87 -13.10 4.38
CA ILE A 34 12.19 -11.86 3.66
C ILE A 34 12.12 -12.05 2.15
N VAL A 35 11.22 -11.29 1.52
CA VAL A 35 11.11 -11.11 0.07
C VAL A 35 11.61 -9.73 -0.32
N SER A 36 12.50 -9.66 -1.30
CA SER A 36 13.00 -8.42 -1.90
C SER A 36 12.44 -8.25 -3.30
N GLY A 37 11.93 -7.05 -3.60
CA GLY A 37 11.46 -6.65 -4.94
C GLY A 37 12.46 -5.72 -5.61
N SER A 38 12.62 -5.87 -6.93
CA SER A 38 13.47 -5.04 -7.78
C SER A 38 12.90 -4.91 -9.19
N CYS A 39 13.42 -3.97 -9.98
CA CYS A 39 13.05 -3.78 -11.38
C CYS A 39 14.13 -4.34 -12.32
N PRO A 40 13.74 -5.04 -13.42
CA PRO A 40 14.67 -5.38 -14.49
C PRO A 40 15.44 -4.16 -15.00
N PRO A 41 16.73 -4.28 -15.36
CA PRO A 41 17.54 -3.13 -15.79
C PRO A 41 16.94 -2.32 -16.93
N LEU A 42 16.28 -2.98 -17.89
CA LEU A 42 15.68 -2.35 -19.07
C LEU A 42 14.53 -1.39 -18.72
N LEU A 43 13.75 -1.71 -17.69
CA LEU A 43 12.55 -0.98 -17.30
C LEU A 43 12.79 -0.03 -16.13
N ARG A 44 14.01 -0.03 -15.57
CA ARG A 44 14.35 0.82 -14.43
C ARG A 44 14.18 2.28 -14.81
N GLU A 45 13.80 3.10 -13.83
CA GLU A 45 13.70 4.57 -13.95
C GLU A 45 12.52 5.07 -14.79
N PHE A 46 11.85 4.19 -15.53
CA PHE A 46 10.71 4.54 -16.36
C PHE A 46 9.37 4.20 -15.69
N LEU A 47 8.36 5.02 -15.98
CA LEU A 47 6.97 4.83 -15.56
C LEU A 47 6.06 5.08 -16.78
N GLU A 48 5.18 4.12 -17.11
CA GLU A 48 4.17 4.33 -18.16
C GLU A 48 2.93 4.98 -17.55
N VAL A 49 2.60 6.19 -18.02
CA VAL A 49 1.38 6.90 -17.59
C VAL A 49 0.49 7.13 -18.79
N ARG A 50 -0.72 6.58 -18.74
CA ARG A 50 -1.69 6.71 -19.82
C ARG A 50 -2.02 8.17 -20.09
N GLY A 51 -1.98 8.57 -21.35
CA GLY A 51 -2.19 9.95 -21.79
C GLY A 51 -0.95 10.84 -21.73
N LEU A 52 0.12 10.43 -21.04
CA LEU A 52 1.41 11.13 -21.01
C LEU A 52 2.54 10.33 -21.69
N GLY A 53 2.40 9.00 -21.78
CA GLY A 53 3.42 8.10 -22.33
C GLY A 53 4.43 7.64 -21.27
N ILE A 54 5.64 7.32 -21.72
CA ILE A 54 6.72 6.85 -20.85
C ILE A 54 7.46 8.05 -20.26
N LEU A 55 7.56 8.10 -18.94
CA LEU A 55 8.23 9.16 -18.19
C LEU A 55 9.55 8.64 -17.60
N ASN A 56 10.60 9.47 -17.62
CA ASN A 56 11.85 9.19 -16.91
C ASN A 56 11.81 9.86 -15.53
N ILE A 57 11.70 9.05 -14.48
CA ILE A 57 11.46 9.52 -13.10
C ILE A 57 12.68 10.24 -12.50
N PRO A 58 13.91 9.74 -12.58
CA PRO A 58 15.10 10.47 -12.11
C PRO A 58 15.30 11.82 -12.81
N ALA A 59 15.08 11.89 -14.13
CA ALA A 59 15.24 13.14 -14.87
C ALA A 59 14.24 14.22 -14.43
N MET A 60 13.04 13.81 -13.99
CA MET A 60 11.97 14.73 -13.57
C MET A 60 12.04 15.09 -12.07
N PHE A 61 12.38 14.13 -11.22
CA PHE A 61 12.25 14.23 -9.76
C PHE A 61 13.56 14.00 -8.99
N GLY A 62 14.67 13.83 -9.71
CA GLY A 62 16.00 13.57 -9.18
C GLY A 62 16.25 12.11 -8.82
N ASP A 63 17.53 11.73 -8.71
CA ASP A 63 17.96 10.34 -8.46
C ASP A 63 17.32 9.71 -7.21
N SER A 64 17.02 10.54 -6.20
CA SER A 64 16.41 10.10 -4.95
C SER A 64 14.95 9.62 -5.09
N ALA A 65 14.28 9.94 -6.20
CA ALA A 65 12.91 9.50 -6.50
C ALA A 65 12.83 8.03 -6.91
N THR A 66 13.97 7.35 -7.08
CA THR A 66 14.01 5.91 -7.36
C THR A 66 14.89 5.17 -6.36
N LYS A 67 14.72 3.85 -6.29
CA LYS A 67 15.60 2.96 -5.52
C LYS A 67 15.68 1.60 -6.21
N ARG A 68 16.86 0.96 -6.16
CA ARG A 68 17.11 -0.30 -6.89
C ARG A 68 16.30 -1.49 -6.38
N SER A 69 16.07 -1.57 -5.07
CA SER A 69 15.34 -2.66 -4.44
C SER A 69 14.77 -2.25 -3.08
N LYS A 70 13.76 -3.01 -2.62
CA LYS A 70 13.17 -2.87 -1.28
C LYS A 70 12.55 -4.18 -0.83
N TYR A 71 12.56 -4.43 0.47
CA TYR A 71 11.83 -5.55 1.06
C TYR A 71 10.32 -5.33 0.99
N LEU A 72 9.60 -6.38 0.63
CA LEU A 72 8.15 -6.38 0.53
C LEU A 72 7.56 -6.70 1.90
N HIS A 73 6.99 -5.67 2.56
CA HIS A 73 6.36 -5.82 3.88
C HIS A 73 4.82 -5.78 3.84
N LEU A 74 4.26 -5.16 2.81
CA LEU A 74 2.82 -4.94 2.69
C LEU A 74 2.43 -4.94 1.22
N ILE A 75 1.31 -5.59 0.90
CA ILE A 75 0.66 -5.53 -0.40
C ILE A 75 -0.61 -4.70 -0.26
N VAL A 76 -0.71 -3.63 -1.06
CA VAL A 76 -1.95 -2.85 -1.17
C VAL A 76 -2.67 -3.27 -2.44
N HIS A 77 -3.76 -4.01 -2.28
CA HIS A 77 -4.58 -4.47 -3.38
C HIS A 77 -5.65 -3.43 -3.72
N LEU A 78 -5.47 -2.73 -4.84
CA LEU A 78 -6.46 -1.80 -5.36
C LEU A 78 -7.59 -2.57 -6.05
N ARG A 79 -8.81 -2.49 -5.52
CA ARG A 79 -9.99 -3.15 -6.09
C ARG A 79 -11.07 -2.12 -6.41
N ARG A 80 -11.55 -2.12 -7.66
CA ARG A 80 -12.75 -1.35 -8.01
C ARG A 80 -13.94 -1.95 -7.25
N MET A 81 -14.70 -1.10 -6.58
CA MET A 81 -15.86 -1.49 -5.78
C MET A 81 -16.98 -0.48 -5.99
N LYS A 82 -18.23 -0.96 -5.98
CA LYS A 82 -19.41 -0.09 -5.92
C LYS A 82 -19.53 0.52 -4.52
N LEU A 83 -20.26 1.64 -4.41
CA LEU A 83 -20.49 2.31 -3.11
C LEU A 83 -21.13 1.39 -2.08
N GLN A 84 -22.03 0.50 -2.51
CA GLN A 84 -22.65 -0.49 -1.62
C GLN A 84 -21.62 -1.48 -1.07
N GLU A 85 -20.77 -2.06 -1.93
CA GLU A 85 -19.70 -2.97 -1.50
C GLU A 85 -18.73 -2.30 -0.51
N ILE A 86 -18.49 -0.99 -0.67
CA ILE A 86 -17.68 -0.19 0.25
C ILE A 86 -18.39 -0.01 1.60
N ALA A 87 -19.70 0.23 1.59
CA ALA A 87 -20.48 0.41 2.82
C ALA A 87 -20.49 -0.85 3.68
N ASP A 88 -20.44 -2.01 3.03
CA ASP A 88 -20.43 -3.34 3.64
C ASP A 88 -19.02 -3.78 4.09
N MET A 89 -17.97 -3.00 3.81
CA MET A 89 -16.63 -3.30 4.30
C MET A 89 -16.56 -3.19 5.82
N GLU A 90 -15.81 -4.11 6.43
CA GLU A 90 -15.47 -4.05 7.85
C GLU A 90 -14.70 -2.74 8.14
N ARG A 91 -15.15 -2.01 9.16
CA ARG A 91 -14.74 -0.61 9.41
C ARG A 91 -13.76 -0.44 10.56
N LEU A 92 -13.63 -1.44 11.43
CA LEU A 92 -12.95 -1.30 12.70
C LEU A 92 -11.53 -1.84 12.66
N ARG A 93 -11.33 -3.09 12.21
CA ARG A 93 -10.03 -3.79 12.29
C ARG A 93 -9.30 -3.89 10.94
N GLY A 94 -10.01 -3.72 9.84
CA GLY A 94 -9.62 -4.14 8.49
C GLY A 94 -9.56 -5.66 8.37
N ALA A 95 -10.01 -6.23 7.25
CA ALA A 95 -9.85 -7.66 7.00
C ALA A 95 -8.35 -7.99 6.88
N GLY A 96 -7.77 -8.62 7.91
CA GLY A 96 -6.39 -9.11 7.91
C GLY A 96 -6.24 -10.22 6.88
N ARG A 97 -5.67 -9.88 5.72
CA ARG A 97 -5.40 -10.85 4.65
C ARG A 97 -3.89 -11.01 4.50
N TYR A 98 -3.50 -12.16 3.98
CA TYR A 98 -2.13 -12.43 3.59
C TYR A 98 -2.13 -12.92 2.15
N ARG A 99 -1.07 -12.60 1.42
CA ARG A 99 -0.78 -13.14 0.10
C ARG A 99 0.57 -13.84 0.15
N ASN A 100 0.59 -15.09 -0.28
CA ASN A 100 1.82 -15.84 -0.39
C ASN A 100 2.67 -15.33 -1.57
N VAL A 101 3.92 -14.97 -1.30
CA VAL A 101 4.93 -14.59 -2.30
C VAL A 101 6.18 -15.42 -2.03
N LEU A 102 6.51 -16.34 -2.95
CA LEU A 102 7.68 -17.23 -2.84
C LEU A 102 7.73 -18.04 -1.53
N GLY A 103 6.56 -18.43 -1.00
CA GLY A 103 6.46 -19.16 0.26
C GLY A 103 6.53 -18.29 1.52
N VAL A 104 6.44 -16.97 1.38
CA VAL A 104 6.33 -16.02 2.50
C VAL A 104 4.95 -15.37 2.48
N ASP A 105 4.24 -15.38 3.60
CA ASP A 105 2.94 -14.75 3.72
C ASP A 105 3.09 -13.25 4.01
N ILE A 106 2.76 -12.44 3.02
CA ILE A 106 2.86 -10.99 3.09
C ILE A 106 1.50 -10.40 3.47
N PRO A 107 1.40 -9.53 4.49
CA PRO A 107 0.18 -8.80 4.81
C PRO A 107 -0.39 -8.09 3.58
N GLU A 108 -1.70 -8.20 3.39
CA GLU A 108 -2.44 -7.57 2.30
C GLU A 108 -3.58 -6.71 2.85
N ILE A 109 -3.66 -5.48 2.37
CA ILE A 109 -4.78 -4.56 2.61
C ILE A 109 -5.47 -4.28 1.29
N THR A 110 -6.79 -4.41 1.25
CA THR A 110 -7.59 -4.02 0.08
C THR A 110 -8.01 -2.56 0.20
N VAL A 111 -7.61 -1.72 -0.75
CA VAL A 111 -8.07 -0.33 -0.85
C VAL A 111 -9.13 -0.25 -1.97
N PRO A 112 -10.36 0.17 -1.63
CA PRO A 112 -11.43 0.33 -2.63
C PRO A 112 -11.18 1.54 -3.53
N VAL A 113 -11.29 1.32 -4.84
CA VAL A 113 -11.20 2.35 -5.86
C VAL A 113 -12.60 2.75 -6.30
N ALA A 114 -12.97 3.99 -6.00
CA ALA A 114 -14.23 4.62 -6.37
C ALA A 114 -14.02 6.12 -6.63
N PRO A 115 -14.88 6.78 -7.43
CA PRO A 115 -14.81 8.22 -7.68
C PRO A 115 -14.78 9.04 -6.38
N GLY A 116 -14.03 10.14 -6.37
CA GLY A 116 -13.92 11.06 -5.22
C GLY A 116 -12.99 10.59 -4.10
N ARG A 117 -12.36 9.41 -4.21
CA ARG A 117 -11.35 8.94 -3.25
C ARG A 117 -9.94 9.28 -3.72
N ASN A 118 -9.16 9.94 -2.86
CA ASN A 118 -7.73 10.10 -3.08
C ASN A 118 -7.00 8.82 -2.67
N LEU A 119 -6.51 8.06 -3.66
CA LEU A 119 -5.86 6.78 -3.42
C LEU A 119 -4.50 6.93 -2.75
N ALA A 120 -3.73 7.98 -3.06
CA ALA A 120 -2.43 8.21 -2.44
C ALA A 120 -2.55 8.40 -0.92
N ILE A 121 -3.53 9.19 -0.46
CA ILE A 121 -3.83 9.38 0.96
C ILE A 121 -4.20 8.05 1.62
N LEU A 122 -5.08 7.26 0.99
CA LEU A 122 -5.50 5.97 1.55
C LEU A 122 -4.34 4.98 1.65
N VAL A 123 -3.49 4.92 0.63
CA VAL A 123 -2.31 4.04 0.58
C VAL A 123 -1.27 4.47 1.62
N GLU A 124 -0.92 5.76 1.68
CA GLU A 124 0.01 6.26 2.70
C GLU A 124 -0.51 6.02 4.12
N THR A 125 -1.80 6.23 4.35
CA THR A 125 -2.43 6.01 5.66
C THR A 125 -2.41 4.52 6.03
N ALA A 126 -2.71 3.63 5.07
CA ALA A 126 -2.62 2.19 5.27
C ALA A 126 -1.19 1.75 5.62
N VAL A 127 -0.17 2.29 4.92
CA VAL A 127 1.24 2.03 5.21
C VAL A 127 1.63 2.53 6.60
N ARG A 128 1.26 3.76 6.97
CA ARG A 128 1.52 4.31 8.31
C ARG A 128 0.87 3.47 9.42
N ASN A 129 -0.40 3.07 9.22
CA ASN A 129 -1.11 2.20 10.16
C ASN A 129 -0.42 0.82 10.28
N HIS A 130 0.01 0.23 9.18
CA HIS A 130 0.76 -1.02 9.19
C HIS A 130 2.09 -0.90 9.97
N ILE A 131 2.83 0.20 9.79
CA ILE A 131 4.05 0.47 10.56
C ILE A 131 3.75 0.60 12.06
N LEU A 132 2.63 1.23 12.45
CA LEU A 132 2.22 1.31 13.85
C LEU A 132 1.89 -0.07 14.42
N LYS A 133 1.16 -0.92 13.69
CA LYS A 133 0.88 -2.29 14.11
C LYS A 133 2.15 -3.12 14.31
N LEU A 134 3.13 -2.99 13.40
CA LEU A 134 4.45 -3.63 13.57
C LEU A 134 5.21 -3.14 14.82
N LYS A 135 4.92 -1.93 15.30
CA LYS A 135 5.46 -1.37 16.54
C LYS A 135 4.62 -1.70 17.78
N GLY A 136 3.61 -2.57 17.65
CA GLY A 136 2.72 -2.96 18.74
C GLY A 136 1.59 -1.96 19.05
N TYR A 137 1.31 -1.01 18.15
CA TYR A 137 0.19 -0.08 18.30
C TYR A 137 -0.96 -0.44 17.37
N ASP A 138 -2.08 -0.90 17.91
CA ASP A 138 -3.34 -1.10 17.18
C ASP A 138 -4.41 -0.12 17.67
N ALA A 139 -4.74 0.87 16.82
CA ALA A 139 -5.74 1.89 17.12
C ALA A 139 -7.14 1.31 17.34
N ALA A 140 -7.48 0.19 16.66
CA ALA A 140 -8.78 -0.45 16.79
C ALA A 140 -8.94 -1.11 18.15
N GLU A 141 -7.89 -1.77 18.63
CA GLU A 141 -7.86 -2.40 19.96
C GLU A 141 -7.97 -1.34 21.06
N LEU A 142 -7.15 -0.29 20.98
CA LEU A 142 -7.22 0.82 21.91
C LEU A 142 -8.61 1.49 21.93
N PHE A 143 -9.25 1.61 20.77
CA PHE A 143 -10.60 2.18 20.70
C PHE A 143 -11.64 1.28 21.36
N ILE A 144 -11.57 -0.03 21.14
CA ILE A 144 -12.47 -1.02 21.76
C ILE A 144 -12.29 -1.03 23.27
N GLU A 145 -11.06 -1.01 23.76
CA GLU A 145 -10.75 -0.96 25.20
C GLU A 145 -11.35 0.29 25.85
N ARG A 146 -11.18 1.47 25.23
CA ARG A 146 -11.77 2.73 25.72
C ARG A 146 -13.29 2.72 25.71
N GLN A 147 -13.90 2.11 24.69
CA GLN A 147 -15.36 1.97 24.62
C GLN A 147 -15.89 1.07 25.75
N GLN A 148 -15.22 -0.05 26.02
CA GLN A 148 -15.59 -0.95 27.12
C GLN A 148 -15.52 -0.24 28.48
N GLN A 149 -14.42 0.47 28.76
CA GLN A 149 -14.26 1.23 30.00
C GLN A 149 -15.36 2.29 30.19
N ALA A 150 -15.68 3.04 29.13
CA ALA A 150 -16.74 4.05 29.19
C ALA A 150 -18.14 3.46 29.43
N ILE A 151 -18.40 2.21 29.01
CA ILE A 151 -19.66 1.52 29.27
C ILE A 151 -19.73 1.08 30.74
N GLU A 152 -18.64 0.54 31.28
CA GLU A 152 -18.54 0.12 32.69
C GLU A 152 -18.72 1.30 33.67
N GLU A 153 -18.07 2.44 33.37
CA GLU A 153 -18.19 3.66 34.16
C GLU A 153 -19.61 4.26 34.15
N ASN A 154 -20.34 4.18 33.04
CA ASN A 154 -21.73 4.66 32.95
C ASN A 154 -22.77 3.67 33.51
N SER A 155 -22.35 2.44 33.82
CA SER A 155 -23.21 1.39 34.38
C SER A 155 -23.14 1.33 35.92
N THR A 156 -22.29 2.17 36.52
CA THR A 156 -22.08 2.30 37.98
C THR A 156 -22.65 3.62 38.47
#